data_AF-A0A6I9MMU9-F1
#
_entry.id   AF-A0A6I9MMU9-F1
#
_cell.length_a   1.000
_cell.length_b   1.000
_cell.length_c   1.000
_cell.angle_alpha   90.00
_cell.angle_beta   90.00
_cell.angle_gamma   90.00
#
_symmetry.space_group_name_H-M   'P 1'
#
loop_
_entity.id
_entity.type
_entity.pdbx_description
1 polymer ?
#
loop_
_entity_poly.entity_id
_entity_poly.type
_entity_poly.pdbx_seq_one_letter_code
_entity_poly.pdbx_strand_id
1 'polypeptide(L)'
;MNLNSPALLEDNLIWQAKTAGKRMVFYGDDTWVRLFPKHFMEHDGTTSFFVSDYTEVDNNVTRHLDSTLKRDDWDILILHYLGLDHIGHISGPHSSLIQPKLMEMDDILKKIHSALISKVISCFPKPGVANTRVARGACSKNSSPSKSKM
;
A
#
# COMPACT_ATOMS: atom_id res chain seq x y z
N MET A 1 -15.71 -16.54 -6.61
CA MET A 1 -15.78 -15.80 -5.33
C MET A 1 -15.28 -16.70 -4.22
N ASN A 2 -14.29 -16.25 -3.45
CA ASN A 2 -13.68 -17.05 -2.39
C ASN A 2 -14.07 -16.48 -1.01
N LEU A 3 -15.31 -16.73 -0.59
CA LEU A 3 -15.92 -16.06 0.55
C LEU A 3 -15.60 -16.70 1.91
N ASN A 4 -14.79 -17.76 1.95
CA ASN A 4 -14.42 -18.43 3.21
C ASN A 4 -13.19 -19.35 3.09
N SER A 5 -12.14 -18.96 2.35
CA SER A 5 -10.94 -19.80 2.31
C SER A 5 -10.13 -19.69 3.60
N PRO A 6 -9.58 -20.81 4.09
CA PRO A 6 -8.49 -20.77 5.05
C PRO A 6 -7.27 -20.04 4.47
N ALA A 7 -6.23 -19.84 5.30
CA ALA A 7 -4.97 -19.25 4.88
C ALA A 7 -4.49 -19.83 3.54
N LEU A 8 -4.09 -18.97 2.60
CA LEU A 8 -3.61 -19.38 1.29
C LEU A 8 -2.19 -19.94 1.44
N LEU A 9 -2.02 -21.24 1.18
CA LEU A 9 -0.75 -21.94 1.34
C LEU A 9 0.04 -22.10 0.04
N GLU A 10 -0.57 -21.81 -1.10
CA GLU A 10 0.06 -21.90 -2.41
C GLU A 10 1.06 -20.77 -2.65
N ASP A 11 2.04 -21.01 -3.53
CA ASP A 11 3.02 -20.01 -3.89
C ASP A 11 2.36 -18.81 -4.59
N ASN A 12 2.72 -17.60 -4.15
CA ASN A 12 2.18 -16.35 -4.66
C ASN A 12 3.13 -15.18 -4.33
N LEU A 13 2.84 -14.00 -4.88
CA LEU A 13 3.68 -12.81 -4.71
C LEU A 13 3.89 -12.43 -3.22
N ILE A 14 2.85 -12.54 -2.39
CA ILE A 14 2.91 -12.20 -0.95
C ILE A 14 3.79 -13.21 -0.22
N TRP A 15 3.66 -14.49 -0.56
CA TRP A 15 4.49 -15.55 -0.01
C TRP A 15 5.96 -15.35 -0.39
N GLN A 16 6.26 -15.14 -1.68
CA GLN A 16 7.61 -14.89 -2.17
C GLN A 16 8.25 -13.65 -1.53
N ALA A 17 7.48 -12.55 -1.41
CA ALA A 17 7.95 -11.35 -0.75
C ALA A 17 8.26 -11.60 0.74
N LYS A 18 7.41 -12.35 1.45
CA LYS A 18 7.65 -12.73 2.84
C LYS A 18 8.90 -13.59 2.99
N THR A 19 9.06 -14.60 2.15
CA THR A 19 10.24 -15.50 2.12
C THR A 19 11.52 -14.73 1.81
N ALA A 20 11.44 -13.68 0.97
CA ALA A 20 12.55 -12.76 0.69
C ALA A 20 12.81 -11.72 1.81
N GLY A 21 12.13 -11.81 2.95
CA GLY A 21 12.29 -10.91 4.09
C GLY A 21 11.79 -9.49 3.84
N LYS A 22 10.87 -9.29 2.88
CA LYS A 22 10.30 -7.98 2.59
C LYS A 22 9.29 -7.57 3.66
N ARG A 23 9.36 -6.29 4.01
CA ARG A 23 8.45 -5.64 4.96
C ARG A 23 7.22 -5.14 4.20
N MET A 24 6.06 -5.76 4.44
CA MET A 24 4.84 -5.49 3.68
C MET A 24 3.78 -4.82 4.54
N VAL A 25 3.18 -3.76 4.03
CA VAL A 25 2.05 -3.03 4.65
C VAL A 25 0.81 -3.23 3.79
N PHE A 26 -0.34 -3.49 4.41
CA PHE A 26 -1.61 -3.74 3.71
C PHE A 26 -2.77 -2.93 4.29
N TYR A 27 -3.54 -2.24 3.46
CA TYR A 27 -4.81 -1.63 3.86
C TYR A 27 -5.90 -1.93 2.83
N GLY A 28 -7.06 -2.39 3.29
CA GLY A 28 -8.20 -2.70 2.44
C GLY A 28 -8.97 -3.92 2.92
N ASP A 29 -9.55 -4.70 2.01
CA ASP A 29 -10.44 -5.83 2.35
C ASP A 29 -9.84 -6.82 3.37
N ASP A 30 -10.57 -7.07 4.46
CA ASP A 30 -10.15 -7.95 5.57
C ASP A 30 -9.91 -9.42 5.15
N THR A 31 -10.47 -9.84 4.02
CA THR A 31 -10.22 -11.17 3.43
C THR A 31 -8.73 -11.39 3.16
N TRP A 32 -7.97 -10.36 2.77
CA TRP A 32 -6.52 -10.48 2.58
C TRP A 32 -5.78 -10.76 3.89
N VAL A 33 -6.22 -10.17 4.99
CA VAL A 33 -5.64 -10.42 6.32
C VAL A 33 -5.89 -11.88 6.74
N ARG A 34 -7.07 -12.41 6.41
CA ARG A 34 -7.44 -13.82 6.64
C ARG A 34 -6.67 -14.80 5.74
N LEU A 35 -6.46 -14.44 4.48
CA LEU A 35 -5.73 -15.27 3.51
C LEU A 35 -4.21 -15.30 3.77
N PHE A 36 -3.63 -14.19 4.25
CA PHE A 36 -2.17 -14.06 4.44
C PHE A 36 -1.80 -13.78 5.91
N PRO A 37 -2.17 -14.66 6.86
CA PRO A 37 -1.92 -14.41 8.28
C PRO A 37 -0.42 -14.25 8.54
N LYS A 38 -0.03 -13.24 9.33
CA LYS A 38 1.37 -12.92 9.73
C LYS A 38 2.32 -12.52 8.59
N HIS A 39 1.81 -12.30 7.36
CA HIS A 39 2.65 -11.88 6.24
C HIS A 39 2.96 -10.38 6.32
N PHE A 40 1.95 -9.56 6.64
CA PHE A 40 2.08 -8.11 6.77
C PHE A 40 2.68 -7.71 8.12
N MET A 41 3.57 -6.72 8.12
CA MET A 41 4.13 -6.13 9.34
C MET A 41 3.15 -5.14 10.00
N GLU A 42 2.28 -4.56 9.17
CA GLU A 42 1.25 -3.61 9.55
C GLU A 42 0.09 -3.82 8.59
N HIS A 43 -1.12 -3.89 9.12
CA HIS A 43 -2.30 -4.02 8.31
C HIS A 43 -3.53 -3.41 8.97
N ASP A 44 -4.48 -2.97 8.14
CA ASP A 44 -5.82 -2.56 8.59
C ASP A 44 -6.87 -3.12 7.63
N GLY A 45 -7.73 -3.98 8.16
CA GLY A 45 -8.75 -4.70 7.41
C GLY A 45 -10.08 -3.95 7.43
N THR A 46 -10.66 -3.76 6.27
CA THR A 46 -11.99 -3.14 6.09
C THR A 46 -12.98 -4.23 5.75
N THR A 47 -14.13 -4.21 6.44
CA THR A 47 -15.19 -5.19 6.20
C THR A 47 -15.95 -4.80 4.93
N SER A 48 -15.89 -5.63 3.89
CA SER A 48 -16.49 -5.36 2.57
C SER A 48 -17.95 -5.82 2.42
N PHE A 49 -18.55 -6.40 3.47
CA PHE A 49 -19.88 -7.02 3.40
C PHE A 49 -21.05 -6.04 3.18
N PHE A 50 -20.86 -4.73 3.38
CA PHE A 50 -21.88 -3.72 3.12
C PHE A 50 -21.61 -3.00 1.79
N VAL A 51 -22.05 -3.60 0.68
CA VAL A 51 -21.81 -3.09 -0.68
C VAL A 51 -22.35 -1.66 -0.88
N SER A 52 -23.38 -1.27 -0.12
CA SER A 52 -23.94 0.10 -0.17
C SER A 52 -22.95 1.18 0.24
N ASP A 53 -21.88 0.81 0.92
CA ASP A 53 -20.82 1.70 1.33
C ASP A 53 -19.65 1.63 0.34
N TYR A 54 -19.58 2.63 -0.52
CA TYR A 54 -18.49 2.83 -1.48
C TYR A 54 -17.57 3.99 -1.10
N THR A 55 -17.84 4.69 0.01
CA THR A 55 -17.06 5.87 0.43
C THR A 55 -16.22 5.56 1.65
N GLU A 56 -16.81 5.00 2.71
CA GLU A 56 -16.10 4.72 3.94
C GLU A 56 -15.06 3.62 3.74
N VAL A 57 -15.34 2.65 2.88
CA VAL A 57 -14.38 1.58 2.54
C VAL A 57 -13.10 2.15 1.93
N ASP A 58 -13.21 3.21 1.12
CA ASP A 58 -12.05 3.86 0.50
C ASP A 58 -11.39 4.88 1.44
N ASN A 59 -12.18 5.59 2.28
CA ASN A 59 -11.65 6.41 3.37
C ASN A 59 -10.80 5.58 4.33
N ASN A 60 -11.24 4.36 4.58
CA ASN A 60 -10.55 3.45 5.48
C ASN A 60 -9.15 3.10 4.96
N VAL A 61 -8.97 2.99 3.66
CA VAL A 61 -7.64 2.81 3.04
C VAL A 61 -6.87 4.14 3.04
N THR A 62 -7.53 5.23 2.61
CA THR A 62 -6.90 6.53 2.37
C THR A 62 -6.30 7.16 3.62
N ARG A 63 -6.93 6.99 4.80
CA ARG A 63 -6.48 7.59 6.07
C ARG A 63 -5.03 7.26 6.44
N HIS A 64 -4.54 6.10 5.99
CA HIS A 64 -3.19 5.62 6.28
C HIS A 64 -2.15 6.12 5.30
N LEU A 65 -2.57 6.54 4.10
CA LEU A 65 -1.69 6.75 2.95
C LEU A 65 -0.61 7.80 3.22
N ASP A 66 -0.97 8.96 3.77
CA ASP A 66 -0.03 10.05 4.01
C ASP A 66 1.06 9.68 5.02
N SER A 67 0.67 9.02 6.11
CA SER A 67 1.61 8.62 7.14
C SER A 67 2.56 7.53 6.63
N THR A 68 2.04 6.59 5.85
CA THR A 68 2.80 5.46 5.29
C THR A 68 3.79 5.91 4.23
N LEU A 69 3.39 6.81 3.32
CA LEU A 69 4.28 7.34 2.28
C LEU A 69 5.45 8.14 2.86
N LYS A 70 5.32 8.73 4.06
CA LYS A 70 6.42 9.44 4.74
C LYS A 70 7.44 8.51 5.40
N ARG A 71 7.10 7.24 5.61
CA ARG A 71 7.97 6.25 6.25
C ARG A 71 8.84 5.52 5.24
N ASP A 72 9.98 5.00 5.70
CA ASP A 72 10.93 4.18 4.92
C ASP A 72 11.11 2.77 5.53
N ASP A 73 10.22 2.38 6.44
CA ASP A 73 10.27 1.13 7.18
C ASP A 73 9.53 -0.03 6.50
N TRP A 74 9.06 0.16 5.26
CA TRP A 74 8.40 -0.84 4.43
C TRP A 74 9.11 -1.00 3.08
N ASP A 75 8.94 -2.16 2.45
CA ASP A 75 9.44 -2.49 1.11
C ASP A 75 8.30 -2.62 0.09
N ILE A 76 7.09 -3.03 0.52
CA ILE A 76 5.91 -3.17 -0.32
C ILE A 76 4.69 -2.57 0.42
N LEU A 77 3.93 -1.73 -0.28
CA LEU A 77 2.65 -1.17 0.17
C LEU A 77 1.53 -1.66 -0.75
N ILE A 78 0.50 -2.28 -0.16
CA ILE A 78 -0.68 -2.77 -0.88
C ILE A 78 -1.89 -2.00 -0.38
N LEU A 79 -2.59 -1.36 -1.32
CA LEU A 79 -3.81 -0.59 -1.08
C LEU A 79 -4.93 -1.22 -1.89
N HIS A 80 -5.94 -1.77 -1.22
CA HIS A 80 -7.06 -2.43 -1.86
C HIS A 80 -8.33 -1.60 -1.66
N TYR A 81 -8.60 -0.73 -2.63
CA TYR A 81 -9.81 0.08 -2.71
C TYR A 81 -10.99 -0.75 -3.25
N LEU A 82 -12.17 -0.56 -2.67
CA LEU A 82 -13.37 -1.37 -2.93
C LEU A 82 -14.49 -0.54 -3.56
N GLY A 83 -14.49 0.78 -3.37
CA GLY A 83 -15.64 1.62 -3.71
C GLY A 83 -16.02 1.60 -5.20
N LEU A 84 -15.05 1.48 -6.11
CA LEU A 84 -15.34 1.37 -7.55
C LEU A 84 -16.04 0.05 -7.90
N ASP A 85 -15.58 -1.06 -7.33
CA ASP A 85 -16.18 -2.39 -7.51
C ASP A 85 -17.61 -2.42 -6.93
N HIS A 86 -17.80 -1.84 -5.74
CA HIS A 86 -19.11 -1.71 -5.10
C HIS A 86 -20.10 -0.92 -5.97
N ILE A 87 -19.69 0.24 -6.53
CA ILE A 87 -20.52 1.02 -7.44
C ILE A 87 -20.87 0.21 -8.70
N GLY A 88 -19.90 -0.49 -9.27
CA GLY A 88 -20.10 -1.35 -10.44
C GLY A 88 -21.13 -2.45 -10.19
N HIS A 89 -21.08 -3.10 -9.03
CA HIS A 89 -22.04 -4.13 -8.66
C HIS A 89 -23.45 -3.60 -8.36
N ILE A 90 -23.58 -2.42 -7.75
CA ILE A 90 -24.89 -1.86 -7.36
C ILE A 90 -25.56 -1.14 -8.52
N SER A 91 -24.82 -0.26 -9.20
CA SER A 91 -25.38 0.71 -10.13
C SER A 91 -24.97 0.46 -11.59
N GLY A 92 -24.08 -0.51 -11.82
CA GLY A 92 -23.56 -0.81 -13.14
C GLY A 92 -22.51 0.19 -13.64
N PRO A 93 -21.84 -0.14 -14.76
CA PRO A 93 -20.72 0.65 -15.29
C PRO A 93 -21.12 2.01 -15.88
N HIS A 94 -22.42 2.25 -16.12
CA HIS A 94 -22.95 3.50 -16.66
C HIS A 94 -23.52 4.43 -15.58
N SER A 95 -23.31 4.12 -14.31
CA SER A 95 -23.74 4.97 -13.20
C SER A 95 -23.04 6.33 -13.21
N SER A 96 -23.78 7.39 -12.88
CA SER A 96 -23.21 8.72 -12.65
C SER A 96 -22.21 8.76 -11.49
N LEU A 97 -22.17 7.71 -10.64
CA LEU A 97 -21.21 7.55 -9.55
C LEU A 97 -19.82 7.04 -10.02
N ILE A 98 -19.73 6.46 -11.22
CA ILE A 98 -18.45 5.93 -11.74
C ILE A 98 -17.45 7.05 -11.99
N GLN A 99 -17.88 8.13 -12.64
CA GLN A 99 -17.00 9.26 -12.96
C GLN A 99 -16.35 9.90 -11.71
N PRO A 100 -17.10 10.32 -10.68
CA PRO A 100 -16.49 10.89 -9.48
C PRO A 100 -15.61 9.88 -8.74
N LYS A 101 -15.96 8.59 -8.75
CA LYS A 101 -15.11 7.55 -8.13
C LYS A 101 -13.80 7.33 -8.89
N LEU A 102 -13.80 7.40 -10.22
CA LEU A 102 -12.57 7.34 -11.01
C LEU A 102 -11.68 8.57 -10.78
N MET A 103 -12.28 9.75 -10.60
CA MET A 103 -11.54 10.97 -10.21
C MET A 103 -10.88 10.81 -8.83
N GLU A 104 -11.57 10.23 -7.86
CA GLU A 104 -11.00 9.90 -6.56
C GLU A 104 -9.76 8.99 -6.70
N MET A 105 -9.85 7.93 -7.51
CA MET A 105 -8.71 7.03 -7.75
C MET A 105 -7.54 7.72 -8.47
N ASP A 106 -7.83 8.61 -9.42
CA ASP A 106 -6.82 9.40 -10.11
C ASP A 106 -6.06 10.34 -9.14
N ASP A 107 -6.76 10.97 -8.21
CA ASP A 107 -6.14 11.81 -7.17
C ASP A 107 -5.26 10.99 -6.22
N ILE A 108 -5.69 9.77 -5.84
CA ILE A 108 -4.86 8.84 -5.05
C ILE A 108 -3.59 8.45 -5.82
N LEU A 109 -3.70 8.11 -7.10
CA LEU A 109 -2.54 7.76 -7.93
C LEU A 109 -1.57 8.92 -8.09
N LYS A 110 -2.06 10.13 -8.36
CA LYS A 110 -1.25 11.36 -8.43
C LYS A 110 -0.50 11.60 -7.13
N LYS A 111 -1.15 11.39 -5.99
CA LYS A 111 -0.57 11.56 -4.66
C LYS A 111 0.59 10.58 -4.42
N ILE A 112 0.37 9.29 -4.70
CA ILE A 112 1.40 8.25 -4.60
C ILE A 112 2.57 8.57 -5.53
N HIS A 113 2.29 8.87 -6.80
CA HIS A 113 3.31 9.22 -7.78
C HIS A 113 4.16 10.42 -7.32
N SER A 114 3.51 11.49 -6.86
CA SER A 114 4.21 12.71 -6.39
C SER A 114 5.10 12.43 -5.18
N ALA A 115 4.64 11.59 -4.25
CA ALA A 115 5.43 11.18 -3.09
C ALA A 115 6.66 10.35 -3.50
N LEU A 116 6.49 9.38 -4.42
CA LEU A 116 7.58 8.56 -4.93
C LEU A 116 8.62 9.39 -5.70
N ILE A 117 8.18 10.29 -6.58
CA ILE A 117 9.07 11.21 -7.30
C ILE A 117 9.84 12.10 -6.32
N SER A 118 9.17 12.62 -5.30
CA SER A 118 9.82 13.45 -4.27
C SER A 118 10.90 12.67 -3.53
N LYS A 119 10.63 11.40 -3.18
CA LYS A 119 11.65 10.51 -2.57
C LYS A 119 12.81 10.29 -3.53
N VAL A 120 12.55 9.93 -4.79
CA VAL A 120 13.60 9.70 -5.80
C VAL A 120 14.47 10.94 -5.98
N ILE A 121 13.88 12.13 -6.13
CA ILE A 121 14.62 13.39 -6.28
C ILE A 121 15.46 13.67 -5.02
N SER A 122 14.93 13.42 -3.82
CA SER A 122 15.71 13.60 -2.58
C SER A 122 16.95 12.71 -2.51
N CYS A 123 16.94 11.56 -3.20
CA CYS A 123 18.08 10.65 -3.31
C CYS A 123 19.16 11.12 -4.31
N PHE A 124 18.86 12.09 -5.17
CA PHE A 124 19.81 12.61 -6.16
C PHE A 124 20.24 14.05 -5.81
N PRO A 125 21.55 14.32 -5.67
CA PRO A 125 22.04 15.68 -5.52
C PRO A 125 21.63 16.55 -6.71
N LYS A 126 21.18 17.79 -6.46
CA LYS A 126 20.91 18.75 -7.53
C LYS A 126 22.20 18.98 -8.35
N PRO A 127 22.13 19.02 -9.69
CA PRO A 127 23.29 19.35 -10.51
C PRO A 127 23.77 20.75 -10.15
N GLY A 128 25.01 20.86 -9.66
CA GLY A 128 25.65 22.13 -9.27
C GLY A 128 26.22 22.20 -7.85
N VAL A 129 25.93 21.24 -6.96
CA VAL A 129 26.60 21.13 -5.65
C VAL A 129 27.57 19.95 -5.68
N ALA A 130 28.69 20.13 -6.37
CA ALA A 130 29.79 19.19 -6.33
C ALA A 130 30.61 19.44 -5.06
N ASN A 131 30.40 18.62 -4.02
CA ASN A 131 31.54 18.20 -3.20
C ASN A 131 31.62 16.67 -3.26
N THR A 132 32.77 16.23 -3.75
CA THR A 132 33.22 14.87 -4.00
C THR A 132 33.03 13.94 -2.80
N ARG A 133 32.09 13.01 -2.92
CA ARG A 133 32.30 11.57 -2.69
C ARG A 133 31.13 10.81 -3.28
N VAL A 134 31.45 9.88 -4.17
CA VAL A 134 30.51 8.93 -4.78
C VAL A 134 29.78 8.18 -3.67
N ALA A 135 28.52 8.53 -3.43
CA ALA A 135 27.60 7.71 -2.65
C ALA A 135 26.81 6.82 -3.62
N ARG A 136 27.47 5.82 -4.21
CA ARG A 136 26.76 4.59 -4.60
C ARG A 136 26.54 3.82 -3.30
N GLY A 137 25.49 4.19 -2.58
CA GLY A 137 25.16 3.61 -1.30
C GLY A 137 23.83 4.13 -0.82
N ALA A 138 22.79 3.32 -1.02
CA ALA A 138 21.52 3.31 -0.32
C ALA A 138 20.90 4.69 0.00
N CYS A 139 19.87 5.06 -0.77
CA CYS A 139 18.84 5.92 -0.21
C CYS A 139 18.12 5.11 0.91
N SER A 140 18.68 5.22 2.12
CA SER A 140 18.27 4.66 3.41
C SER A 140 17.92 3.15 3.49
N LYS A 141 18.88 2.36 3.98
CA LYS A 141 18.56 1.36 5.02
C LYS A 141 19.32 1.74 6.28
N ASN A 142 18.78 2.68 7.05
CA ASN A 142 19.18 2.82 8.45
C ASN A 142 18.51 1.71 9.26
N SER A 143 19.07 0.50 9.21
CA SER A 143 18.84 -0.49 10.25
C SER A 143 19.84 -0.23 11.37
N SER A 144 19.41 0.42 12.45
CA SER A 144 20.17 0.44 13.69
C SER A 144 20.30 -1.01 14.19
N PRO A 145 21.51 -1.52 14.49
CA PRO A 145 21.62 -2.80 15.16
C PRO A 145 21.15 -2.60 16.61
N SER A 146 20.08 -3.32 16.98
CA SER A 146 19.77 -3.59 18.37
C SER A 146 21.04 -4.08 19.06
N LYS A 147 21.58 -3.29 19.99
CA LYS A 147 22.65 -3.75 20.85
C LYS A 147 22.09 -4.86 21.71
N SER A 148 22.61 -6.07 21.52
CA SER A 148 22.58 -7.13 22.51
C SER A 148 23.08 -6.55 23.84
N LYS A 149 22.23 -6.57 24.86
CA LYS A 149 22.67 -6.51 26.25
C LYS A 149 22.68 -7.94 26.76
N MET A 150 23.85 -8.30 27.30
CA MET A 150 24.13 -9.49 28.10
C MET A 150 23.18 -9.59 29.30
#